data_AF-A0A8C3GA29-F1
#
_entry.id   AF-A0A8C3GA29-F1
#
_cell.length_a   1.000
_cell.length_b   1.000
_cell.length_c   1.000
_cell.angle_alpha   90.00
_cell.angle_beta   90.00
_cell.angle_gamma   90.00
#
_symmetry.space_group_name_H-M   'P 1'
#
loop_
_entity.id
_entity.type
_entity.pdbx_description
1 polymer ?
#
loop_
_entity_poly.entity_id
_entity_poly.type
_entity_poly.pdbx_seq_one_letter_code
_entity_poly.pdbx_strand_id
1 'polypeptide(L)'
;MHPDGVNMHVIFVVLKGVSLSACSVPWKMSWDELEALCRRERLYCRQLGVKRANVNEFDVEFLCNYKRTKEEFYLVKWKGFPESDNTWEPKRNLKCPKLMKQFHLDLDQELRRHKRRGTPKKLDLDVATFLVQKAKVRKRLQRWEGHLNHKRNHPGRIFVMNEVDLEGPPKNFTYINNYKVGQGIVLDEMAVGCECKNCLKEPVNGCCPGASLHRMAYNDKGQVRVRAGQPIYECNSNCSCRSDCPNRVVQKGIQFDLCIFKTENGRGWGVRTLQRIKKNTFIMEYVGEIITTDEAERRGHVYDRQGSTYLFDLDYVEDVYTVDAAHQGNVSHFVNHSCNPNLQVFNVFIDNIDERLPRIALFSTRAIRAGEELTFDYKMQIDPVDTESTKMDSSFNVAGLPSSPKKRIRVECRCGSDLCRKYLF
;
A
#
# COMPACT_ATOMS: atom_id res chain seq x y z
N MET A 1 -2.68 30.71 17.80
CA MET A 1 -2.73 29.51 18.66
C MET A 1 -2.21 28.33 17.86
N HIS A 2 -0.91 28.09 17.97
CA HIS A 2 -0.19 26.87 17.62
C HIS A 2 1.17 27.02 18.32
N PRO A 3 1.59 26.06 19.16
CA PRO A 3 3.01 25.92 19.41
C PRO A 3 3.41 24.47 19.18
N ASP A 4 4.13 24.24 18.09
CA ASP A 4 5.01 23.08 17.94
C ASP A 4 6.14 23.19 18.98
N GLY A 5 5.83 22.76 20.20
CA GLY A 5 6.81 22.55 21.25
C GLY A 5 7.44 21.17 21.09
N VAL A 6 8.44 21.05 20.22
CA VAL A 6 9.38 19.92 20.31
C VAL A 6 10.16 20.13 21.61
N ASN A 7 9.70 19.48 22.68
CA ASN A 7 10.47 19.36 23.92
C ASN A 7 11.75 18.57 23.60
N MET A 8 12.83 19.28 23.26
CA MET A 8 14.18 18.73 23.23
C MET A 8 14.55 18.35 24.66
N HIS A 9 14.28 17.10 25.03
CA HIS A 9 14.85 16.52 26.23
C HIS A 9 16.36 16.42 26.04
N VAL A 10 17.09 17.34 26.67
CA VAL A 10 18.53 17.28 26.85
C VAL A 10 18.84 16.02 27.64
N ILE A 11 19.36 14.99 26.97
CA ILE A 11 19.96 13.84 27.65
C ILE A 11 21.33 14.31 28.13
N PHE A 12 21.42 14.71 29.41
CA PHE A 12 22.70 14.92 30.07
C PHE A 12 23.42 13.57 30.18
N VAL A 13 24.23 13.22 29.18
CA VAL A 13 25.26 12.20 29.36
C VAL A 13 26.43 12.91 30.04
N VAL A 14 26.54 12.75 31.36
CA VAL A 14 27.67 13.26 32.15
C VAL A 14 28.91 12.46 31.75
N LEU A 15 29.61 12.89 30.69
CA LEU A 15 30.97 12.46 30.39
C LEU A 15 31.92 13.40 31.13
N LYS A 16 32.51 12.91 32.23
CA LYS A 16 33.67 13.50 32.92
C LYS A 16 33.57 15.01 33.24
N GLY A 17 32.57 15.40 34.02
CA GLY A 17 32.71 16.53 34.95
C GLY A 17 32.96 17.94 34.39
N VAL A 18 32.52 18.26 33.17
CA VAL A 18 32.56 19.64 32.66
C VAL A 18 31.15 20.09 32.24
N SER A 19 30.63 21.10 32.95
CA SER A 19 29.39 21.80 32.60
C SER A 19 29.71 22.91 31.59
N LEU A 20 29.30 22.73 30.34
CA LEU A 20 29.33 23.80 29.33
C LEU A 20 27.90 24.29 29.09
N SER A 21 27.53 25.35 29.80
CA SER A 21 26.33 26.14 29.52
C SER A 21 26.59 27.05 28.32
N ALA A 22 26.17 26.65 27.12
CA ALA A 22 25.77 27.52 25.98
C ALA A 22 25.98 26.92 24.57
N CYS A 23 26.38 25.65 24.40
CA CYS A 23 26.46 25.05 23.05
C CYS A 23 25.60 23.79 22.94
N SER A 24 24.46 23.88 22.25
CA SER A 24 23.68 22.74 21.81
C SER A 24 23.96 22.48 20.32
N VAL A 25 24.60 21.36 20.01
CA VAL A 25 24.77 20.87 18.63
C VAL A 25 23.90 19.63 18.49
N PRO A 26 23.08 19.47 17.44
CA PRO A 26 22.33 18.24 17.23
C PRO A 26 23.29 17.06 17.15
N TRP A 27 23.12 16.09 18.05
CA TRP A 27 23.95 14.89 18.06
C TRP A 27 23.63 14.05 16.81
N LYS A 28 24.66 13.66 16.05
CA LYS A 28 24.58 12.74 14.90
C LYS A 28 24.13 11.31 15.24
N MET A 29 23.93 10.95 16.50
CA MET A 29 23.54 9.59 16.91
C MET A 29 22.03 9.48 17.05
N SER A 30 21.47 8.40 16.51
CA SER A 30 20.10 7.97 16.69
C SER A 30 19.82 7.54 18.14
N TRP A 31 18.54 7.52 18.51
CA TRP A 31 18.08 7.01 19.82
C TRP A 31 18.58 5.60 20.13
N ASP A 32 18.60 4.72 19.12
CA ASP A 32 19.09 3.35 19.25
C ASP A 32 20.61 3.30 19.52
N GLU A 33 21.40 4.15 18.86
CA GLU A 33 22.85 4.24 19.07
C GLU A 33 23.19 4.78 20.47
N LEU A 34 22.37 5.71 20.98
CA LEU A 34 22.54 6.26 22.32
C LEU A 34 22.18 5.23 23.40
N GLU A 35 21.11 4.46 23.19
CA GLU A 35 20.74 3.35 24.06
C GLU A 35 21.84 2.28 24.08
N ALA A 36 22.36 1.91 22.91
CA ALA A 36 23.46 0.96 22.76
C ALA A 36 24.72 1.43 23.49
N LEU A 37 25.08 2.72 23.36
CA LEU A 37 26.19 3.33 24.10
C LEU A 37 25.97 3.24 25.61
N CYS A 38 24.76 3.56 26.10
CA CYS A 38 24.45 3.45 27.53
C CYS A 38 24.64 2.02 28.04
N ARG A 39 24.17 1.02 27.30
CA ARG A 39 24.34 -0.40 27.69
C ARG A 39 25.80 -0.82 27.67
N ARG A 40 26.56 -0.42 26.65
CA ARG A 40 28.00 -0.74 26.52
C ARG A 40 28.83 -0.15 27.65
N GLU A 41 28.60 1.12 27.97
CA GLU A 41 29.32 1.85 29.02
C GLU A 41 28.70 1.65 30.41
N ARG A 42 27.67 0.80 30.54
CA ARG A 42 26.90 0.54 31.76
C ARG A 42 26.33 1.81 32.42
N LEU A 43 25.96 2.77 31.58
CA LEU A 43 25.31 4.02 31.99
C LEU A 43 23.80 3.82 32.11
N TYR A 44 23.18 4.56 33.04
CA TYR A 44 21.74 4.50 33.28
C TYR A 44 21.06 5.74 32.72
N CYS A 45 20.04 5.54 31.90
CA CYS A 45 19.26 6.62 31.34
C CYS A 45 17.78 6.23 31.33
N ARG A 46 16.99 6.86 32.20
CA ARG A 46 15.55 6.58 32.31
C ARG A 46 14.78 6.93 31.04
N GLN A 47 15.19 7.98 30.33
CA GLN A 47 14.60 8.41 29.07
C GLN A 47 14.82 7.38 27.95
N LEU A 48 15.95 6.67 27.98
CA LEU A 48 16.26 5.56 27.06
C LEU A 48 15.74 4.20 27.57
N GLY A 49 15.06 4.15 28.71
CA GLY A 49 14.62 2.89 29.32
C GLY A 49 15.74 2.00 29.89
N VAL A 50 16.99 2.49 29.94
CA VAL A 50 18.15 1.76 30.48
C VAL A 50 18.25 1.99 31.99
N LYS A 51 17.96 0.94 32.75
CA LYS A 51 17.93 0.90 34.23
C LYS A 51 18.98 -0.10 34.73
N ARG A 52 19.33 -0.01 36.02
CA ARG A 52 20.22 -1.00 36.67
C ARG A 52 19.79 -2.46 36.44
N ALA A 53 18.49 -2.73 36.47
CA ALA A 53 17.94 -4.07 36.37
C ALA A 53 18.04 -4.69 34.96
N ASN A 54 18.12 -3.87 33.90
CA ASN A 54 18.09 -4.33 32.51
C ASN A 54 19.32 -3.86 31.70
N VAL A 55 20.36 -3.31 32.35
CA VAL A 55 21.55 -2.77 31.67
C VAL A 55 22.29 -3.83 30.85
N ASN A 56 22.17 -5.11 31.25
CA ASN A 56 22.76 -6.25 30.55
C ASN A 56 21.78 -6.95 29.59
N GLU A 57 20.57 -6.42 29.41
CA GLU A 57 19.65 -6.92 28.39
C GLU A 57 19.91 -6.17 27.08
N PHE A 58 20.10 -6.89 25.99
CA PHE A 58 20.37 -6.32 24.66
C PHE A 58 19.30 -6.79 23.68
N ASP A 59 18.88 -5.89 22.82
CA ASP A 59 17.89 -6.20 21.78
C ASP A 59 18.54 -6.90 20.60
N VAL A 60 17.90 -7.97 20.15
CA VAL A 60 18.29 -8.68 18.93
C VAL A 60 17.69 -7.96 17.72
N GLU A 61 18.54 -7.53 16.79
CA GLU A 61 18.10 -6.97 15.51
C GLU A 61 17.62 -8.07 14.55
N PHE A 62 18.46 -9.10 14.36
CA PHE A 62 18.12 -10.33 13.63
C PHE A 62 19.14 -11.44 13.92
N LEU A 63 18.83 -12.67 13.49
CA LEU A 63 19.71 -13.83 13.62
C LEU A 63 20.45 -14.06 12.28
N CYS A 64 21.78 -14.19 12.35
CA CYS A 64 22.65 -14.28 11.18
C CYS A 64 22.99 -15.71 10.80
N ASN A 65 23.12 -16.61 11.78
CA ASN A 65 23.62 -17.96 11.55
C ASN A 65 23.15 -18.91 12.65
N TYR A 66 23.32 -20.21 12.43
CA TYR A 66 22.92 -21.29 13.33
C TYR A 66 23.97 -22.41 13.35
N LYS A 67 24.22 -22.95 14.55
CA LYS A 67 24.98 -24.18 14.73
C LYS A 67 24.43 -24.99 15.90
N ARG A 68 24.58 -26.31 15.84
CA ARG A 68 24.15 -27.26 16.87
C ARG A 68 25.28 -28.23 17.19
N THR A 69 25.70 -28.22 18.45
CA THR A 69 26.62 -29.19 19.03
C THR A 69 25.85 -30.08 20.01
N LYS A 70 26.08 -29.93 21.33
CA LYS A 70 25.22 -30.46 22.40
C LYS A 70 24.00 -29.59 22.65
N GLU A 71 24.12 -28.29 22.35
CA GLU A 71 23.05 -27.30 22.42
C GLU A 71 23.01 -26.45 21.13
N GLU A 72 21.92 -25.70 20.95
CA GLU A 72 21.71 -24.81 19.81
C GLU A 72 22.31 -23.42 20.09
N PHE A 73 23.05 -22.88 19.12
CA PHE A 73 23.60 -21.53 19.13
C PHE A 73 23.18 -20.76 17.89
N TYR A 74 23.00 -19.46 18.06
CA TYR A 74 22.70 -18.53 16.97
C TYR A 74 23.72 -17.39 16.97
N LEU A 75 24.16 -16.98 15.79
CA LEU A 75 24.95 -15.76 15.65
C LEU A 75 23.99 -14.58 15.63
N VAL A 76 24.12 -13.67 16.58
CA VAL A 76 23.17 -12.59 16.82
C VAL A 76 23.70 -11.30 16.22
N LYS A 77 22.88 -10.60 15.43
CA LYS A 77 23.08 -9.18 15.14
C LYS A 77 22.39 -8.36 16.22
N TRP A 78 23.17 -7.67 17.04
CA TRP A 78 22.66 -6.80 18.10
C TRP A 78 22.17 -5.47 17.55
N LYS A 79 21.01 -5.01 18.02
CA LYS A 79 20.41 -3.74 17.59
C LYS A 79 21.26 -2.57 18.07
N GLY A 80 21.63 -1.68 17.15
CA GLY A 80 22.44 -0.48 17.46
C GLY A 80 23.96 -0.73 17.54
N PHE A 81 24.43 -1.96 17.29
CA PHE A 81 25.86 -2.31 17.30
C PHE A 81 26.37 -2.65 15.89
N PRO A 82 27.68 -2.48 15.60
CA PRO A 82 28.27 -2.93 14.34
C PRO A 82 28.28 -4.47 14.20
N GLU A 83 28.42 -4.98 12.96
CA GLU A 83 28.49 -6.43 12.71
C GLU A 83 29.72 -7.10 13.34
N SER A 84 30.77 -6.34 13.68
CA SER A 84 31.94 -6.81 14.43
C SER A 84 31.59 -7.33 15.83
N ASP A 85 30.48 -6.83 16.39
CA ASP A 85 30.06 -7.16 17.75
C ASP A 85 29.09 -8.35 17.77
N ASN A 86 28.84 -8.99 16.62
CA ASN A 86 27.99 -10.16 16.55
C ASN A 86 28.57 -11.31 17.38
N THR A 87 27.79 -11.85 18.30
CA THR A 87 28.20 -12.96 19.18
C THR A 87 27.36 -14.21 18.96
N TRP A 88 27.95 -15.37 19.27
CA TRP A 88 27.23 -16.64 19.30
C TRP A 88 26.54 -16.81 20.64
N GLU A 89 25.21 -16.78 20.65
CA GLU A 89 24.41 -16.92 21.86
C GLU A 89 23.73 -18.29 21.90
N PRO A 90 23.74 -18.98 23.06
CA PRO A 90 22.97 -20.20 23.24
C PRO A 90 21.47 -19.89 23.22
N LYS A 91 20.66 -20.80 22.69
CA LYS A 91 19.20 -20.66 22.58
C LYS A 91 18.53 -20.20 23.88
N ARG A 92 18.99 -20.69 25.03
CA ARG A 92 18.44 -20.33 26.36
C ARG A 92 18.54 -18.83 26.69
N ASN A 93 19.46 -18.10 26.07
CA ASN A 93 19.64 -16.66 26.28
C ASN A 93 18.70 -15.83 25.40
N LEU A 94 18.14 -16.41 24.33
CA LEU A 94 17.36 -15.70 23.33
C LEU A 94 15.88 -15.66 23.70
N LYS A 95 15.43 -14.53 24.26
CA LYS A 95 14.03 -14.26 24.59
C LYS A 95 13.23 -13.70 23.40
N CYS A 96 13.48 -14.18 22.18
CA CYS A 96 12.89 -13.64 20.95
C CYS A 96 12.19 -14.72 20.09
N PRO A 97 11.15 -15.40 20.61
CA PRO A 97 10.54 -16.57 19.96
C PRO A 97 9.99 -16.29 18.56
N LYS A 98 9.47 -15.08 18.30
CA LYS A 98 8.98 -14.67 16.97
C LYS A 98 10.12 -14.62 15.95
N LEU A 99 11.25 -14.04 16.32
CA LEU A 99 12.41 -13.92 15.46
C LEU A 99 13.04 -15.30 15.19
N MET A 100 13.14 -16.13 16.22
CA MET A 100 13.60 -17.51 16.07
C MET A 100 12.70 -18.33 15.15
N LYS A 101 11.38 -18.24 15.32
CA LYS A 101 10.42 -18.90 14.42
C LYS A 101 10.62 -18.43 12.98
N GLN A 102 10.74 -17.12 12.76
CA GLN A 102 10.94 -16.56 11.43
C GLN A 102 12.25 -17.04 10.79
N PHE A 103 13.35 -17.04 11.54
CA PHE A 103 14.64 -17.53 11.07
C PHE A 103 14.56 -18.99 10.60
N HIS A 104 13.87 -19.86 11.34
CA HIS A 104 13.70 -21.27 10.95
C HIS A 104 12.75 -21.46 9.77
N LEU A 105 11.75 -20.59 9.60
CA LEU A 105 10.92 -20.60 8.39
C LEU A 105 11.74 -20.24 7.15
N ASP A 106 12.54 -19.16 7.23
CA ASP A 106 13.42 -18.74 6.14
C ASP A 106 14.47 -19.83 5.83
N LEU A 107 15.02 -20.47 6.86
CA LEU A 107 15.99 -21.57 6.72
C LEU A 107 15.38 -22.80 6.07
N ASP A 108 14.20 -23.24 6.50
CA ASP A 108 13.51 -24.38 5.90
C ASP A 108 13.17 -24.12 4.43
N GLN A 109 12.72 -22.91 4.10
CA GLN A 109 12.44 -22.50 2.72
C GLN A 109 13.69 -22.59 1.84
N GLU A 110 14.83 -22.09 2.32
CA GLU A 110 16.08 -22.11 1.56
C GLU A 110 16.67 -23.52 1.43
N LEU A 111 16.60 -24.34 2.49
CA LEU A 111 17.03 -25.74 2.41
C LEU A 111 16.19 -26.53 1.40
N ARG A 112 14.88 -26.30 1.34
CA ARG A 112 13.99 -26.93 0.35
C ARG A 112 14.35 -26.53 -1.08
N ARG A 113 14.73 -25.28 -1.32
CA ARG A 113 15.24 -24.83 -2.64
C ARG A 113 16.48 -25.62 -3.08
N HIS A 114 17.35 -25.94 -2.13
CA HIS A 114 18.53 -26.77 -2.36
C HIS A 114 18.25 -28.28 -2.29
N LYS A 115 16.97 -28.70 -2.24
CA LYS A 115 16.53 -30.10 -2.11
C LYS A 115 17.11 -30.82 -0.87
N ARG A 116 17.45 -30.08 0.19
CA ARG A 116 17.97 -30.61 1.45
C ARG A 116 16.84 -30.78 2.46
N ARG A 117 16.92 -31.81 3.30
CA ARG A 117 15.93 -32.10 4.35
C ARG A 117 16.56 -32.00 5.74
N GLY A 118 15.85 -31.34 6.65
CA GLY A 118 16.22 -31.22 8.05
C GLY A 118 17.29 -30.15 8.31
N THR A 119 17.27 -29.60 9.53
CA THR A 119 18.20 -28.55 9.95
C THR A 119 19.61 -29.11 10.14
N PRO A 120 20.62 -28.62 9.39
CA PRO A 120 21.99 -29.13 9.50
C PRO A 120 22.64 -28.73 10.83
N LYS A 121 23.70 -29.43 11.24
CA LYS A 121 24.46 -29.05 12.47
C LYS A 121 25.20 -27.72 12.34
N LYS A 122 25.52 -27.29 11.12
CA LYS A 122 26.15 -26.01 10.80
C LYS A 122 25.64 -25.55 9.45
N LEU A 123 25.35 -24.26 9.29
CA LEU A 123 24.99 -23.69 7.99
C LEU A 123 26.24 -23.52 7.13
N ASP A 124 26.12 -23.75 5.82
CA ASP A 124 27.11 -23.28 4.86
C ASP A 124 27.01 -21.77 4.68
N LEU A 125 28.01 -21.21 3.99
CA LEU A 125 28.13 -19.76 3.81
C LEU A 125 26.98 -19.18 2.98
N ASP A 126 26.51 -19.90 1.97
CA ASP A 126 25.47 -19.43 1.05
C ASP A 126 24.13 -19.32 1.78
N VAL A 127 23.73 -20.36 2.51
CA VAL A 127 22.50 -20.35 3.32
C VAL A 127 22.56 -19.28 4.42
N ALA A 128 23.69 -19.15 5.12
CA ALA A 128 23.84 -18.11 6.13
C ALA A 128 23.76 -16.70 5.52
N THR A 129 24.36 -16.48 4.35
CA THR A 129 24.33 -15.20 3.63
C THR A 129 22.90 -14.87 3.19
N PHE A 130 22.17 -15.83 2.65
CA PHE A 130 20.76 -15.68 2.28
C PHE A 130 19.90 -15.25 3.49
N LEU A 131 20.06 -15.91 4.64
CA LEU A 131 19.29 -15.59 5.86
C LEU A 131 19.56 -14.15 6.34
N VAL A 132 20.82 -13.71 6.31
CA VAL A 132 21.19 -12.33 6.63
C VAL A 132 20.55 -11.35 5.64
N GLN A 133 20.60 -11.64 4.34
CA GLN A 133 19.97 -10.82 3.31
C GLN A 133 18.46 -10.72 3.52
N LYS A 134 17.78 -11.85 3.77
CA LYS A 134 16.33 -11.92 4.02
C LYS A 134 15.96 -11.12 5.27
N ALA A 135 16.74 -11.22 6.35
CA ALA A 135 16.55 -10.43 7.56
C ALA A 135 16.69 -8.92 7.29
N LYS A 136 17.74 -8.51 6.57
CA LYS A 136 17.96 -7.10 6.16
C LYS A 136 16.81 -6.58 5.29
N VAL A 137 16.31 -7.38 4.35
CA VAL A 137 15.13 -7.04 3.53
C VAL A 137 13.92 -6.81 4.43
N ARG A 138 13.63 -7.73 5.35
CA ARG A 138 12.49 -7.63 6.29
C ARG A 138 12.57 -6.35 7.15
N LYS A 139 13.76 -5.95 7.61
CA LYS A 139 13.97 -4.67 8.31
C LYS A 139 13.66 -3.45 7.41
N ARG A 140 14.08 -3.46 6.15
CA ARG A 140 13.75 -2.37 5.21
C ARG A 140 12.26 -2.29 4.91
N LEU A 141 11.60 -3.43 4.73
CA LEU A 141 10.14 -3.49 4.53
C LEU A 141 9.37 -2.99 5.76
N GLN A 142 9.80 -3.33 6.98
CA GLN A 142 9.21 -2.78 8.22
C GLN A 142 9.32 -1.25 8.30
N ARG A 143 10.46 -0.68 7.89
CA ARG A 143 10.62 0.79 7.86
C ARG A 143 9.69 1.42 6.82
N TRP A 144 9.56 0.79 5.66
CA TRP A 144 8.65 1.26 4.61
C TRP A 144 7.19 1.14 5.04
N GLU A 145 6.78 0.04 5.67
CA GLU A 145 5.46 -0.12 6.29
C GLU A 145 5.17 1.01 7.29
N GLY A 146 6.12 1.31 8.17
CA GLY A 146 6.01 2.45 9.10
C GLY A 146 5.83 3.79 8.38
N HIS A 147 6.58 4.01 7.29
CA HIS A 147 6.44 5.21 6.47
C HIS A 147 5.06 5.32 5.81
N LEU A 148 4.56 4.25 5.19
CA LEU A 148 3.23 4.21 4.56
C LEU A 148 2.14 4.52 5.58
N ASN A 149 2.21 3.90 6.77
CA ASN A 149 1.23 4.10 7.84
C ASN A 149 1.30 5.48 8.50
N HIS A 150 2.46 6.14 8.47
CA HIS A 150 2.59 7.52 8.91
C HIS A 150 2.03 8.51 7.87
N LYS A 151 2.12 8.19 6.58
CA LYS A 151 1.66 9.04 5.48
C LYS A 151 0.16 8.91 5.19
N ARG A 152 -0.47 7.76 5.49
CA ARG A 152 -1.87 7.53 5.19
C ARG A 152 -2.79 8.48 5.98
N ASN A 153 -3.90 8.89 5.37
CA ASN A 153 -4.94 9.72 6.03
C ASN A 153 -6.26 8.95 6.24
N HIS A 154 -6.24 7.63 6.13
CA HIS A 154 -7.41 6.76 6.24
C HIS A 154 -7.26 5.75 7.39
N PRO A 155 -8.38 5.19 7.91
CA PRO A 155 -8.34 4.29 9.06
C PRO A 155 -7.56 2.99 8.83
N GLY A 156 -7.71 2.37 7.66
CA GLY A 156 -7.16 1.05 7.33
C GLY A 156 -5.63 0.99 7.38
N ARG A 157 -5.06 0.02 8.10
CA ARG A 157 -3.60 -0.13 8.16
C ARG A 157 -3.04 -0.78 6.90
N ILE A 158 -1.83 -0.38 6.54
CA ILE A 158 -1.09 -0.93 5.41
C ILE A 158 0.03 -1.81 5.98
N PHE A 159 0.05 -3.08 5.59
CA PHE A 159 1.09 -4.03 5.94
C PHE A 159 1.96 -4.33 4.72
N VAL A 160 3.23 -4.67 4.94
CA VAL A 160 4.15 -5.04 3.85
C VAL A 160 4.83 -6.37 4.15
N MET A 161 4.74 -7.33 3.23
CA MET A 161 5.31 -8.66 3.41
C MET A 161 6.01 -9.18 2.15
N ASN A 162 7.19 -9.78 2.31
CA ASN A 162 7.85 -10.51 1.23
C ASN A 162 8.41 -11.84 1.75
N GLU A 163 7.66 -12.91 1.54
CA GLU A 163 8.09 -14.29 1.85
C GLU A 163 8.59 -15.05 0.61
N VAL A 164 8.72 -14.38 -0.54
CA VAL A 164 9.03 -15.02 -1.83
C VAL A 164 10.50 -14.83 -2.19
N ASP A 165 10.99 -13.60 -2.22
CA ASP A 165 12.33 -13.28 -2.71
C ASP A 165 13.03 -12.22 -1.82
N LEU A 166 14.10 -11.62 -2.34
CA LEU A 166 14.91 -10.62 -1.63
C LEU A 166 14.60 -9.18 -2.06
N GLU A 167 13.49 -8.95 -2.76
CA GLU A 167 13.10 -7.62 -3.18
C GLU A 167 12.68 -6.77 -1.96
N GLY A 168 13.28 -5.58 -1.86
CA GLY A 168 12.98 -4.60 -0.82
C GLY A 168 11.88 -3.62 -1.24
N PRO A 169 11.69 -2.52 -0.48
CA PRO A 169 10.79 -1.45 -0.87
C PRO A 169 11.09 -0.92 -2.28
N PRO A 170 10.06 -0.52 -3.05
CA PRO A 170 10.25 0.13 -4.35
C PRO A 170 11.05 1.43 -4.17
N LYS A 171 12.05 1.65 -5.03
CA LYS A 171 12.99 2.78 -4.89
C LYS A 171 12.39 4.13 -5.31
N ASN A 172 11.52 4.14 -6.31
CA ASN A 172 11.04 5.36 -6.98
C ASN A 172 9.52 5.50 -6.87
N PHE A 173 8.97 5.25 -5.68
CA PHE A 173 7.54 5.32 -5.40
C PHE A 173 7.27 6.23 -4.21
N THR A 174 6.35 7.17 -4.38
CA THR A 174 5.88 8.09 -3.33
C THR A 174 4.42 7.81 -3.02
N TYR A 175 4.12 7.52 -1.75
CA TYR A 175 2.75 7.32 -1.32
C TYR A 175 2.00 8.66 -1.22
N ILE A 176 0.87 8.77 -1.90
CA ILE A 176 -0.05 9.92 -1.85
C ILE A 176 -1.47 9.45 -1.48
N ASN A 177 -2.26 10.32 -0.86
CA ASN A 177 -3.64 9.98 -0.46
C ASN A 177 -4.71 10.49 -1.44
N ASN A 178 -4.41 11.58 -2.15
CA ASN A 178 -5.30 12.23 -3.10
C ASN A 178 -4.56 12.38 -4.44
N TYR A 179 -5.31 12.68 -5.50
CA TYR A 179 -4.71 13.05 -6.79
C TYR A 179 -3.71 14.19 -6.65
N LYS A 180 -2.66 14.11 -7.45
CA LYS A 180 -1.77 15.24 -7.70
C LYS A 180 -2.14 15.82 -9.06
N VAL A 181 -2.61 17.05 -9.10
CA VAL A 181 -3.00 17.70 -10.35
C VAL A 181 -1.73 18.09 -11.12
N GLY A 182 -1.63 17.66 -12.37
CA GLY A 182 -0.54 17.99 -13.28
C GLY A 182 -0.55 19.45 -13.71
N GLN A 183 0.54 19.89 -14.32
CA GLN A 183 0.70 21.28 -14.74
C GLN A 183 -0.35 21.67 -15.80
N GLY A 184 -1.01 22.81 -15.58
CA GLY A 184 -1.99 23.37 -16.52
C GLY A 184 -3.40 22.78 -16.44
N ILE A 185 -3.63 21.80 -15.57
CA ILE A 185 -4.95 21.21 -15.33
C ILE A 185 -5.65 22.01 -14.22
N VAL A 186 -6.89 22.41 -14.47
CA VAL A 186 -7.73 23.15 -13.52
C VAL A 186 -8.88 22.25 -13.10
N LEU A 187 -9.10 22.14 -11.80
CA LEU A 187 -10.27 21.46 -11.25
C LEU A 187 -11.39 22.48 -11.10
N ASP A 188 -12.59 22.18 -11.61
CA ASP A 188 -13.76 23.02 -11.41
C ASP A 188 -14.48 22.61 -10.12
N GLU A 189 -14.41 23.46 -9.11
CA GLU A 189 -14.98 23.16 -7.80
C GLU A 189 -16.51 23.25 -7.82
N MET A 190 -17.18 22.25 -7.26
CA MET A 190 -18.63 22.15 -7.23
C MET A 190 -19.24 23.25 -6.35
N ALA A 191 -19.82 24.28 -6.97
CA ALA A 191 -20.34 25.46 -6.28
C ALA A 191 -21.57 25.22 -5.38
N VAL A 192 -22.26 24.08 -5.54
CA VAL A 192 -23.55 23.80 -4.87
C VAL A 192 -23.47 22.51 -4.05
N GLY A 193 -24.13 22.48 -2.91
CA GLY A 193 -24.34 21.27 -2.12
C GLY A 193 -25.82 21.08 -1.75
N CYS A 194 -26.18 19.91 -1.24
CA CYS A 194 -27.54 19.66 -0.81
C CYS A 194 -27.84 20.30 0.55
N GLU A 195 -29.12 20.62 0.79
CA GLU A 195 -29.64 21.15 2.05
C GLU A 195 -30.28 20.06 2.94
N CYS A 196 -30.00 18.79 2.63
CA CYS A 196 -30.62 17.67 3.31
C CYS A 196 -30.18 17.58 4.78
N LYS A 197 -31.14 17.39 5.69
CA LYS A 197 -30.86 16.97 7.07
C LYS A 197 -30.52 15.47 7.15
N ASN A 198 -31.20 14.66 6.34
CA ASN A 198 -30.94 13.23 6.20
C ASN A 198 -30.99 12.81 4.73
N CYS A 199 -29.83 12.70 4.08
CA CYS A 199 -29.73 12.42 2.64
C CYS A 199 -30.34 11.08 2.19
N LEU A 200 -30.54 10.11 3.09
CA LEU A 200 -31.12 8.81 2.73
C LEU A 200 -32.62 8.74 2.99
N LYS A 201 -33.10 9.32 4.10
CA LYS A 201 -34.52 9.23 4.51
C LYS A 201 -35.37 10.40 4.02
N GLU A 202 -34.77 11.59 3.93
CA GLU A 202 -35.46 12.85 3.63
C GLU A 202 -34.66 13.64 2.58
N PRO A 203 -34.46 13.08 1.37
CA PRO A 203 -33.70 13.77 0.33
C PRO A 203 -34.52 14.95 -0.23
N VAL A 204 -34.05 16.18 0.03
CA VAL A 204 -34.60 17.39 -0.58
C VAL A 204 -34.22 17.40 -2.06
N ASN A 205 -35.22 17.43 -2.96
CA ASN A 205 -35.03 17.35 -4.41
C ASN A 205 -34.14 16.19 -4.87
N GLY A 206 -34.21 15.06 -4.14
CA GLY A 206 -33.42 13.85 -4.39
C GLY A 206 -31.91 13.96 -4.09
N CYS A 207 -31.50 14.98 -3.32
CA CYS A 207 -30.11 15.18 -2.84
C CYS A 207 -29.09 15.34 -4.01
N CYS A 208 -27.79 15.26 -3.73
CA CYS A 208 -26.71 15.34 -4.73
C CYS A 208 -26.86 14.32 -5.88
N PRO A 209 -27.40 13.10 -5.67
CA PRO A 209 -27.73 12.19 -6.77
C PRO A 209 -28.87 12.65 -7.68
N GLY A 210 -29.36 13.89 -7.57
CA GLY A 210 -30.36 14.45 -8.50
C GLY A 210 -29.95 14.32 -9.97
N ALA A 211 -28.64 14.39 -10.27
CA ALA A 211 -28.07 14.12 -11.61
C ALA A 211 -28.24 12.67 -12.07
N SER A 212 -28.42 11.71 -11.15
CA SER A 212 -28.67 10.28 -11.44
C SER A 212 -30.16 9.92 -11.35
N LEU A 213 -31.07 10.81 -11.76
CA LEU A 213 -32.52 10.62 -11.65
C LEU A 213 -32.94 10.32 -10.19
N HIS A 214 -32.30 10.98 -9.24
CA HIS A 214 -32.50 10.83 -7.79
C HIS A 214 -32.22 9.42 -7.24
N ARG A 215 -31.46 8.57 -7.97
CA ARG A 215 -31.09 7.22 -7.51
C ARG A 215 -29.84 7.29 -6.63
N MET A 216 -30.02 7.00 -5.35
CA MET A 216 -28.91 6.88 -4.41
C MET A 216 -27.97 5.73 -4.78
N ALA A 217 -26.67 6.01 -4.86
CA ALA A 217 -25.66 5.01 -5.22
C ALA A 217 -25.49 3.93 -4.14
N TYR A 218 -25.78 4.24 -2.88
CA TYR A 218 -25.49 3.38 -1.73
C TYR A 218 -26.76 2.94 -0.99
N ASN A 219 -26.69 1.76 -0.36
CA ASN A 219 -27.65 1.37 0.68
C ASN A 219 -27.27 1.94 2.06
N ASP A 220 -28.09 1.64 3.06
CA ASP A 220 -27.89 1.99 4.48
C ASP A 220 -26.60 1.41 5.10
N LYS A 221 -25.97 0.44 4.45
CA LYS A 221 -24.70 -0.19 4.85
C LYS A 221 -23.50 0.33 4.07
N GLY A 222 -23.68 1.37 3.24
CA GLY A 222 -22.62 1.93 2.39
C GLY A 222 -22.20 1.03 1.23
N GLN A 223 -23.04 0.06 0.84
CA GLN A 223 -22.77 -0.83 -0.28
C GLN A 223 -23.37 -0.25 -1.57
N VAL A 224 -22.60 -0.27 -2.66
CA VAL A 224 -23.02 0.24 -3.96
C VAL A 224 -24.19 -0.58 -4.54
N ARG A 225 -25.18 0.11 -5.10
CA ARG A 225 -26.39 -0.46 -5.72
C ARG A 225 -26.52 -0.14 -7.20
N VAL A 226 -25.88 0.94 -7.66
CA VAL A 226 -25.81 1.29 -9.07
C VAL A 226 -24.96 0.28 -9.83
N ARG A 227 -25.24 0.11 -11.12
CA ARG A 227 -24.49 -0.82 -11.98
C ARG A 227 -23.16 -0.21 -12.40
N ALA A 228 -22.19 -1.06 -12.73
CA ALA A 228 -20.95 -0.60 -13.34
C ALA A 228 -21.25 0.22 -14.61
N GLY A 229 -20.47 1.28 -14.83
CA GLY A 229 -20.71 2.26 -15.90
C GLY A 229 -21.65 3.41 -15.52
N GLN A 230 -22.44 3.29 -14.44
CA GLN A 230 -23.20 4.43 -13.91
C GLN A 230 -22.33 5.25 -12.96
N PRO A 231 -22.38 6.59 -13.04
CA PRO A 231 -21.60 7.47 -12.15
C PRO A 231 -22.18 7.46 -10.74
N ILE A 232 -21.33 7.77 -9.77
CA ILE A 232 -21.71 7.98 -8.38
C ILE A 232 -21.50 9.45 -8.02
N TYR A 233 -22.57 10.14 -7.61
CA TYR A 233 -22.49 11.50 -7.08
C TYR A 233 -22.60 11.47 -5.55
N GLU A 234 -21.50 11.71 -4.86
CA GLU A 234 -21.47 11.84 -3.40
C GLU A 234 -21.88 13.25 -2.95
N CYS A 235 -22.19 13.39 -1.66
CA CYS A 235 -22.26 14.72 -1.06
C CYS A 235 -20.85 15.31 -0.92
N ASN A 236 -20.75 16.63 -1.07
CA ASN A 236 -19.49 17.38 -1.15
C ASN A 236 -19.31 18.33 0.04
N SER A 237 -18.23 19.10 0.05
CA SER A 237 -17.93 20.09 1.09
C SER A 237 -18.99 21.18 1.28
N ASN A 238 -19.75 21.53 0.24
CA ASN A 238 -20.83 22.52 0.28
C ASN A 238 -22.19 21.97 0.76
N CYS A 239 -22.31 20.67 1.02
CA CYS A 239 -23.54 20.07 1.52
C CYS A 239 -23.72 20.32 3.03
N SER A 240 -24.95 20.57 3.46
CA SER A 240 -25.28 20.72 4.90
C SER A 240 -25.19 19.43 5.71
N CYS A 241 -25.06 18.28 5.04
CA CYS A 241 -24.96 16.97 5.68
C CYS A 241 -23.57 16.71 6.26
N ARG A 242 -23.54 16.02 7.40
CA ARG A 242 -22.31 15.73 8.17
C ARG A 242 -21.45 14.64 7.52
N SER A 243 -20.26 14.43 8.08
CA SER A 243 -19.28 13.44 7.61
C SER A 243 -19.77 11.98 7.75
N ASP A 244 -20.72 11.72 8.64
CA ASP A 244 -21.38 10.41 8.80
C ASP A 244 -22.47 10.15 7.76
N CYS A 245 -22.74 11.10 6.86
CA CYS A 245 -23.72 10.98 5.79
C CYS A 245 -23.55 9.65 5.01
N PRO A 246 -24.66 8.94 4.73
CA PRO A 246 -24.62 7.70 3.95
C PRO A 246 -24.23 7.92 2.48
N ASN A 247 -24.28 9.17 1.98
CA ASN A 247 -23.77 9.55 0.66
C ASN A 247 -22.31 10.03 0.67
N ARG A 248 -21.55 9.67 1.70
CA ARG A 248 -20.12 9.97 1.85
C ARG A 248 -19.40 8.66 2.16
N VAL A 249 -19.16 7.82 1.16
CA VAL A 249 -18.55 6.50 1.31
C VAL A 249 -17.09 6.54 0.86
N VAL A 250 -16.83 6.99 -0.36
CA VAL A 250 -15.50 7.03 -0.97
C VAL A 250 -14.60 8.01 -0.22
N GLN A 251 -15.12 9.19 0.10
CA GLN A 251 -14.38 10.23 0.85
C GLN A 251 -14.02 9.83 2.29
N LYS A 252 -14.58 8.74 2.85
CA LYS A 252 -14.15 8.21 4.16
C LYS A 252 -12.81 7.45 4.06
N GLY A 253 -12.34 7.16 2.85
CA GLY A 253 -11.08 6.47 2.61
C GLY A 253 -11.14 4.97 2.95
N ILE A 254 -9.98 4.32 2.88
CA ILE A 254 -9.84 2.87 3.07
C ILE A 254 -10.18 2.48 4.52
N GLN A 255 -11.17 1.60 4.69
CA GLN A 255 -11.63 1.12 6.01
C GLN A 255 -11.00 -0.20 6.45
N PHE A 256 -10.30 -0.90 5.55
CA PHE A 256 -9.80 -2.25 5.77
C PHE A 256 -8.29 -2.28 5.95
N ASP A 257 -7.82 -3.20 6.79
CA ASP A 257 -6.40 -3.51 6.87
C ASP A 257 -5.97 -4.26 5.60
N LEU A 258 -5.05 -3.66 4.83
CA LEU A 258 -4.55 -4.18 3.56
C LEU A 258 -3.08 -4.56 3.66
N CYS A 259 -2.65 -5.57 2.91
CA CYS A 259 -1.27 -6.03 2.88
C CYS A 259 -0.73 -6.01 1.46
N ILE A 260 0.29 -5.18 1.23
CA ILE A 260 1.14 -5.23 0.05
C ILE A 260 2.06 -6.43 0.21
N PHE A 261 1.96 -7.42 -0.68
CA PHE A 261 2.71 -8.67 -0.56
C PHE A 261 3.39 -9.05 -1.87
N LYS A 262 4.53 -9.76 -1.78
CA LYS A 262 5.20 -10.30 -2.96
C LYS A 262 4.48 -11.55 -3.47
N THR A 263 4.10 -11.57 -4.74
CA THR A 263 3.43 -12.72 -5.37
C THR A 263 4.43 -13.82 -5.72
N GLU A 264 4.01 -15.08 -5.63
CA GLU A 264 4.87 -16.25 -5.90
C GLU A 264 5.01 -16.56 -7.40
N ASN A 265 4.07 -16.11 -8.24
CA ASN A 265 3.99 -16.45 -9.66
C ASN A 265 4.59 -15.38 -10.59
N GLY A 266 5.42 -14.49 -10.04
CA GLY A 266 6.18 -13.50 -10.82
C GLY A 266 5.36 -12.32 -11.33
N ARG A 267 4.19 -12.03 -10.75
CA ARG A 267 3.42 -10.80 -11.03
C ARG A 267 3.94 -9.57 -10.30
N GLY A 268 4.99 -9.73 -9.49
CA GLY A 268 5.55 -8.65 -8.68
C GLY A 268 4.82 -8.50 -7.35
N TRP A 269 4.62 -7.27 -6.91
CA TRP A 269 3.83 -6.96 -5.72
C TRP A 269 2.33 -7.11 -6.02
N GLY A 270 1.57 -7.45 -5.00
CA GLY A 270 0.11 -7.56 -5.02
C GLY A 270 -0.48 -6.95 -3.76
N VAL A 271 -1.79 -6.80 -3.71
CA VAL A 271 -2.51 -6.35 -2.51
C VAL A 271 -3.49 -7.43 -2.09
N ARG A 272 -3.58 -7.73 -0.80
CA ARG A 272 -4.62 -8.59 -0.23
C ARG A 272 -5.26 -7.93 0.98
N THR A 273 -6.52 -8.28 1.26
CA THR A 273 -7.18 -7.84 2.49
C THR A 273 -6.81 -8.74 3.67
N LEU A 274 -6.74 -8.20 4.88
CA LEU A 274 -6.57 -8.99 6.12
C LEU A 274 -7.90 -9.34 6.79
N GLN A 275 -9.02 -8.89 6.23
CA GLN A 275 -10.35 -9.04 6.79
C GLN A 275 -11.35 -9.48 5.71
N ARG A 276 -12.47 -10.08 6.12
CA ARG A 276 -13.55 -10.39 5.19
C ARG A 276 -14.21 -9.08 4.71
N ILE A 277 -14.40 -8.97 3.40
CA ILE A 277 -15.09 -7.85 2.76
C ILE A 277 -16.41 -8.36 2.17
N LYS A 278 -17.50 -7.60 2.36
CA LYS A 278 -18.82 -7.94 1.80
C LYS A 278 -18.89 -7.49 0.33
N LYS A 279 -19.75 -8.13 -0.47
CA LYS A 279 -20.06 -7.69 -1.83
C LYS A 279 -20.47 -6.21 -1.87
N ASN A 280 -20.14 -5.53 -2.96
CA ASN A 280 -20.47 -4.13 -3.25
C ASN A 280 -19.91 -3.12 -2.22
N THR A 281 -18.82 -3.43 -1.54
CA THR A 281 -18.19 -2.53 -0.56
C THR A 281 -17.07 -1.73 -1.20
N PHE A 282 -16.96 -0.44 -0.87
CA PHE A 282 -15.84 0.41 -1.26
C PHE A 282 -14.53 -0.07 -0.62
N ILE A 283 -13.46 -0.16 -1.40
CA ILE A 283 -12.16 -0.67 -0.95
C ILE A 283 -11.11 0.44 -0.91
N MET A 284 -10.86 1.08 -2.06
CA MET A 284 -9.88 2.15 -2.22
C MET A 284 -10.13 2.92 -3.51
N GLU A 285 -9.52 4.10 -3.64
CA GLU A 285 -9.46 4.83 -4.92
C GLU A 285 -8.19 4.49 -5.69
N TYR A 286 -8.22 4.63 -7.01
CA TYR A 286 -7.03 4.63 -7.84
C TYR A 286 -6.51 6.06 -7.99
N VAL A 287 -5.38 6.38 -7.35
CA VAL A 287 -4.83 7.74 -7.30
C VAL A 287 -3.43 7.79 -7.90
N GLY A 288 -3.12 8.92 -8.53
CA GLY A 288 -1.85 9.21 -9.16
C GLY A 288 -1.73 10.69 -9.52
N GLU A 289 -0.80 11.01 -10.42
CA GLU A 289 -0.73 12.31 -11.06
C GLU A 289 -1.76 12.39 -12.20
N ILE A 290 -2.65 13.38 -12.19
CA ILE A 290 -3.54 13.64 -13.32
C ILE A 290 -2.72 14.38 -14.38
N ILE A 291 -2.66 13.83 -15.59
CA ILE A 291 -1.94 14.39 -16.74
C ILE A 291 -2.89 14.41 -17.95
N THR A 292 -2.54 15.17 -18.98
CA THR A 292 -3.26 15.11 -20.26
C THR A 292 -2.95 13.80 -20.99
N THR A 293 -3.87 13.34 -21.85
CA THR A 293 -3.67 12.15 -22.68
C THR A 293 -2.38 12.27 -23.53
N ASP A 294 -2.09 13.44 -24.09
CA ASP A 294 -0.83 13.69 -24.84
C ASP A 294 0.44 13.45 -23.98
N GLU A 295 0.42 13.88 -22.72
CA GLU A 295 1.54 13.65 -21.80
C GLU A 295 1.62 12.18 -21.40
N ALA A 296 0.48 11.50 -21.26
CA ALA A 296 0.40 10.07 -21.00
C ALA A 296 0.98 9.25 -22.16
N GLU A 297 0.67 9.59 -23.41
CA GLU A 297 1.25 8.95 -24.60
C GLU A 297 2.78 9.13 -24.63
N ARG A 298 3.25 10.36 -24.37
CA ARG A 298 4.69 10.67 -24.32
C ARG A 298 5.42 9.84 -23.26
N ARG A 299 4.84 9.68 -22.06
CA ARG A 299 5.38 8.83 -20.98
C ARG A 299 5.23 7.34 -21.27
N GLY A 300 4.11 6.94 -21.86
CA GLY A 300 3.75 5.57 -22.22
C GLY A 300 4.79 4.87 -23.09
N HIS A 301 5.43 5.60 -24.01
CA HIS A 301 6.55 5.07 -24.81
C HIS A 301 7.74 4.57 -23.98
N VAL A 302 7.95 5.10 -22.77
CA VAL A 302 8.97 4.62 -21.83
C VAL A 302 8.43 3.45 -21.01
N TYR A 303 7.19 3.56 -20.54
CA TYR A 303 6.54 2.54 -19.70
C TYR A 303 6.29 1.22 -20.42
N ASP A 304 5.89 1.26 -21.70
CA ASP A 304 5.70 0.08 -22.55
C ASP A 304 6.98 -0.75 -22.66
N ARG A 305 8.13 -0.08 -22.81
CA ARG A 305 9.44 -0.74 -22.87
C ARG A 305 9.83 -1.37 -21.53
N GLN A 306 9.28 -0.88 -20.44
CA GLN A 306 9.50 -1.37 -19.07
C GLN A 306 8.41 -2.36 -18.62
N GLY A 307 7.37 -2.59 -19.43
CA GLY A 307 6.21 -3.41 -19.05
C GLY A 307 5.39 -2.84 -17.89
N SER A 308 5.43 -1.51 -17.69
CA SER A 308 4.72 -0.81 -16.61
C SER A 308 3.29 -0.45 -17.04
N THR A 309 2.32 -0.61 -16.12
CA THR A 309 0.88 -0.58 -16.44
C THR A 309 0.10 0.41 -15.56
N TYR A 310 0.72 1.57 -15.27
CA TYR A 310 0.24 2.50 -14.24
C TYR A 310 -0.59 3.68 -14.78
N LEU A 311 -0.76 3.75 -16.10
CA LEU A 311 -1.62 4.75 -16.76
C LEU A 311 -3.07 4.24 -16.74
N PHE A 312 -3.97 5.11 -16.32
CA PHE A 312 -5.41 4.85 -16.26
C PHE A 312 -6.15 6.00 -16.93
N ASP A 313 -6.71 5.77 -18.10
CA ASP A 313 -7.41 6.80 -18.88
C ASP A 313 -8.76 7.14 -18.23
N LEU A 314 -9.09 8.43 -18.16
CA LEU A 314 -10.33 8.95 -17.58
C LEU A 314 -11.40 9.12 -18.66
N ASP A 315 -11.69 8.03 -19.37
CA ASP A 315 -12.51 7.99 -20.59
C ASP A 315 -14.04 7.96 -20.34
N TYR A 316 -14.51 8.50 -19.22
CA TYR A 316 -15.93 8.44 -18.86
C TYR A 316 -16.83 9.21 -19.84
N VAL A 317 -16.41 10.43 -20.23
CA VAL A 317 -17.10 11.25 -21.25
C VAL A 317 -16.19 11.54 -22.45
N GLU A 318 -14.93 11.89 -22.20
CA GLU A 318 -13.94 12.25 -23.21
C GLU A 318 -12.54 11.80 -22.76
N ASP A 319 -11.71 11.35 -23.69
CA ASP A 319 -10.32 10.95 -23.45
C ASP A 319 -9.40 12.18 -23.47
N VAL A 320 -9.48 12.99 -22.40
CA VAL A 320 -8.69 14.23 -22.24
C VAL A 320 -7.58 14.07 -21.19
N TYR A 321 -7.83 13.24 -20.18
CA TYR A 321 -6.99 13.10 -19.01
C TYR A 321 -6.71 11.65 -18.67
N THR A 322 -5.54 11.41 -18.07
CA THR A 322 -5.08 10.10 -17.60
C THR A 322 -4.52 10.25 -16.19
N VAL A 323 -4.74 9.25 -15.34
CA VAL A 323 -4.07 9.12 -14.03
C VAL A 323 -2.81 8.28 -14.20
N ASP A 324 -1.66 8.88 -13.93
CA ASP A 324 -0.36 8.23 -13.90
C ASP A 324 0.06 7.89 -12.46
N ALA A 325 0.02 6.59 -12.12
CA ALA A 325 0.43 6.10 -10.81
C ALA A 325 1.88 5.56 -10.78
N ALA A 326 2.70 5.75 -11.82
CA ALA A 326 4.00 5.09 -11.94
C ALA A 326 4.99 5.47 -10.84
N HIS A 327 4.97 6.75 -10.42
CA HIS A 327 5.90 7.29 -9.42
C HIS A 327 5.21 7.77 -8.15
N GLN A 328 3.94 8.13 -8.24
CA GLN A 328 3.16 8.65 -7.12
C GLN A 328 1.79 7.97 -7.14
N GLY A 329 1.41 7.32 -6.05
CA GLY A 329 0.13 6.63 -5.96
C GLY A 329 -0.19 6.17 -4.54
N ASN A 330 -1.33 5.52 -4.34
CA ASN A 330 -1.66 4.88 -3.06
C ASN A 330 -1.46 3.36 -3.14
N VAL A 331 -2.16 2.60 -2.29
CA VAL A 331 -2.13 1.12 -2.30
C VAL A 331 -2.58 0.52 -3.65
N SER A 332 -3.44 1.21 -4.40
CA SER A 332 -3.96 0.76 -5.71
C SER A 332 -2.86 0.51 -6.74
N HIS A 333 -1.73 1.22 -6.63
CA HIS A 333 -0.54 1.03 -7.47
C HIS A 333 -0.08 -0.43 -7.52
N PHE A 334 -0.28 -1.19 -6.43
CA PHE A 334 0.16 -2.58 -6.30
C PHE A 334 -0.94 -3.60 -6.60
N VAL A 335 -2.14 -3.17 -7.01
CA VAL A 335 -3.27 -4.08 -7.27
C VAL A 335 -3.09 -4.72 -8.64
N ASN A 336 -3.02 -6.05 -8.68
CA ASN A 336 -2.77 -6.78 -9.92
C ASN A 336 -4.01 -6.93 -10.80
N HIS A 337 -3.75 -7.20 -12.08
CA HIS A 337 -4.74 -7.66 -13.04
C HIS A 337 -5.28 -9.06 -12.72
N SER A 338 -6.58 -9.26 -12.97
CA SER A 338 -7.19 -10.59 -13.16
C SER A 338 -8.24 -10.57 -14.27
N CYS A 339 -8.31 -11.64 -15.07
CA CYS A 339 -9.40 -11.85 -16.04
C CYS A 339 -10.71 -12.28 -15.36
N ASN A 340 -10.68 -12.64 -14.08
CA ASN A 340 -11.86 -12.86 -13.24
C ASN A 340 -11.66 -12.09 -11.92
N PRO A 341 -11.82 -10.76 -11.95
CA PRO A 341 -11.47 -9.89 -10.83
C PRO A 341 -12.48 -9.98 -9.69
N ASN A 342 -12.08 -9.50 -8.52
CA ASN A 342 -12.97 -9.30 -7.38
C ASN A 342 -13.26 -7.83 -7.08
N LEU A 343 -12.68 -6.91 -7.84
CA LEU A 343 -12.94 -5.47 -7.81
C LEU A 343 -13.49 -4.97 -9.15
N GLN A 344 -14.31 -3.93 -9.06
CA GLN A 344 -14.90 -3.19 -10.18
C GLN A 344 -14.64 -1.70 -10.00
N VAL A 345 -14.38 -1.01 -11.11
CA VAL A 345 -14.21 0.44 -11.17
C VAL A 345 -15.55 1.15 -11.24
N PHE A 346 -15.67 2.25 -10.50
CA PHE A 346 -16.76 3.23 -10.57
C PHE A 346 -16.18 4.65 -10.68
N ASN A 347 -16.82 5.47 -11.51
CA ASN A 347 -16.55 6.91 -11.60
C ASN A 347 -17.33 7.63 -10.51
N VAL A 348 -16.65 8.49 -9.76
CA VAL A 348 -17.21 9.16 -8.59
C VAL A 348 -16.96 10.67 -8.65
N PHE A 349 -18.03 11.43 -8.47
CA PHE A 349 -18.04 12.88 -8.42
C PHE A 349 -18.37 13.33 -7.01
N ILE A 350 -17.54 14.24 -6.47
CA ILE A 350 -17.67 14.74 -5.10
C ILE A 350 -17.59 16.27 -5.14
N ASP A 351 -16.38 16.81 -5.03
CA ASP A 351 -16.14 18.26 -5.06
C ASP A 351 -15.83 18.79 -6.48
N ASN A 352 -15.74 17.91 -7.48
CA ASN A 352 -15.58 18.26 -8.89
C ASN A 352 -16.72 17.62 -9.69
N ILE A 353 -17.39 18.42 -10.53
CA ILE A 353 -18.47 17.95 -11.42
C ILE A 353 -18.03 17.85 -12.87
N ASP A 354 -16.80 18.30 -13.21
CA ASP A 354 -16.25 18.08 -14.53
C ASP A 354 -16.17 16.57 -14.79
N GLU A 355 -17.04 16.09 -15.67
CA GLU A 355 -17.20 14.67 -15.97
C GLU A 355 -15.96 14.07 -16.65
N ARG A 356 -15.05 14.92 -17.15
CA ARG A 356 -13.74 14.53 -17.70
C ARG A 356 -12.73 14.17 -16.61
N LEU A 357 -13.00 14.54 -15.36
CA LEU A 357 -12.11 14.35 -14.20
C LEU A 357 -12.80 13.60 -13.06
N PRO A 358 -13.33 12.39 -13.32
CA PRO A 358 -13.92 11.56 -12.27
C PRO A 358 -12.84 11.06 -11.30
N ARG A 359 -13.24 10.83 -10.04
CA ARG A 359 -12.45 10.02 -9.12
C ARG A 359 -12.70 8.55 -9.44
N ILE A 360 -11.64 7.74 -9.43
CA ILE A 360 -11.70 6.31 -9.73
C ILE A 360 -11.79 5.53 -8.43
N ALA A 361 -12.94 4.91 -8.16
CA ALA A 361 -13.16 4.11 -6.95
C ALA A 361 -13.30 2.62 -7.26
N LEU A 362 -12.66 1.78 -6.45
CA LEU A 362 -12.71 0.32 -6.54
C LEU A 362 -13.67 -0.25 -5.51
N PHE A 363 -14.69 -0.96 -5.98
CA PHE A 363 -15.68 -1.66 -5.15
C PHE A 363 -15.59 -3.17 -5.37
N SER A 364 -15.85 -3.96 -4.33
CA SER A 364 -15.86 -5.42 -4.46
C SER A 364 -17.06 -5.92 -5.29
N THR A 365 -16.88 -6.85 -6.22
CA THR A 365 -17.97 -7.46 -7.02
C THR A 365 -18.66 -8.63 -6.31
N ARG A 366 -17.98 -9.20 -5.32
CA ARG A 366 -18.45 -10.33 -4.50
C ARG A 366 -17.88 -10.23 -3.09
N ALA A 367 -18.27 -11.14 -2.21
CA ALA A 367 -17.59 -11.27 -0.92
C ALA A 367 -16.14 -11.73 -1.15
N ILE A 368 -15.20 -11.11 -0.42
CA ILE A 368 -13.76 -11.38 -0.49
C ILE A 368 -13.31 -11.91 0.87
N ARG A 369 -12.56 -13.01 0.87
CA ARG A 369 -12.09 -13.65 2.10
C ARG A 369 -10.87 -12.92 2.67
N ALA A 370 -10.66 -13.02 3.98
CA ALA A 370 -9.40 -12.59 4.58
C ALA A 370 -8.23 -13.36 3.96
N GLY A 371 -7.17 -12.65 3.59
CA GLY A 371 -5.99 -13.19 2.91
C GLY A 371 -6.11 -13.28 1.39
N GLU A 372 -7.28 -13.03 0.80
CA GLU A 372 -7.49 -13.08 -0.65
C GLU A 372 -6.90 -11.85 -1.34
N GLU A 373 -6.22 -12.06 -2.47
CA GLU A 373 -5.65 -11.00 -3.30
C GLU A 373 -6.78 -10.18 -3.95
N LEU A 374 -6.62 -8.86 -3.91
CA LEU A 374 -7.47 -7.89 -4.57
C LEU A 374 -6.99 -7.70 -6.00
N THR A 375 -7.90 -7.79 -6.96
CA THR A 375 -7.60 -7.66 -8.39
C THR A 375 -8.74 -7.00 -9.15
N PHE A 376 -8.40 -6.23 -10.19
CA PHE A 376 -9.37 -5.66 -11.14
C PHE A 376 -8.97 -6.01 -12.58
N ASP A 377 -9.91 -5.87 -13.53
CA ASP A 377 -9.62 -6.04 -14.94
C ASP A 377 -9.00 -4.74 -15.50
N TYR A 378 -7.79 -4.84 -16.07
CA TYR A 378 -7.09 -3.68 -16.63
C TYR A 378 -7.71 -3.20 -17.95
N LYS A 379 -8.49 -4.08 -18.60
CA LYS A 379 -9.33 -3.70 -19.76
C LYS A 379 -10.68 -3.15 -19.35
N MET A 380 -11.01 -3.19 -18.06
CA MET A 380 -12.31 -2.77 -17.52
C MET A 380 -13.51 -3.38 -18.26
N GLN A 381 -13.43 -4.65 -18.69
CA GLN A 381 -14.57 -5.28 -19.37
C GLN A 381 -15.75 -5.39 -18.40
N ILE A 382 -16.87 -4.77 -18.77
CA ILE A 382 -18.15 -4.90 -18.06
C ILE A 382 -18.80 -6.22 -18.48
N ASP A 383 -19.36 -6.96 -17.51
CA ASP A 383 -19.99 -8.25 -17.77
C ASP A 383 -21.19 -8.11 -18.76
N PRO A 384 -21.32 -9.01 -19.77
CA PRO A 384 -22.40 -8.98 -20.77
C PRO A 384 -23.82 -8.94 -20.18
N VAL A 385 -24.00 -9.55 -19.00
CA VAL A 385 -25.28 -9.63 -18.29
C VAL A 385 -25.74 -8.24 -17.78
N ASP A 386 -24.81 -7.34 -17.51
CA ASP A 386 -25.11 -5.94 -17.20
C ASP A 386 -25.34 -5.09 -18.47
N THR A 387 -25.01 -5.62 -19.66
CA THR A 387 -25.09 -4.94 -20.96
C THR A 387 -26.46 -5.10 -21.64
N GLU A 388 -27.24 -6.13 -21.33
CA GLU A 388 -28.55 -6.34 -21.96
C GLU A 388 -29.64 -5.33 -21.53
N SER A 389 -29.35 -4.44 -20.57
CA SER A 389 -30.26 -3.35 -20.17
C SER A 389 -29.89 -1.97 -20.74
N THR A 390 -28.86 -1.86 -21.57
CA THR A 390 -28.39 -0.60 -22.18
C THR A 390 -28.59 -0.57 -23.70
N LYS A 391 -29.64 -1.24 -24.22
CA LYS A 391 -30.07 -1.04 -25.61
C LYS A 391 -30.75 0.33 -25.78
N MET A 392 -29.91 1.35 -25.84
CA MET A 392 -30.05 2.75 -26.28
C MET A 392 -28.79 3.41 -25.66
N ASP A 393 -27.61 3.49 -26.27
CA ASP A 393 -27.26 3.70 -27.66
C ASP A 393 -26.10 2.78 -28.08
N SER A 394 -26.36 1.95 -29.09
CA SER A 394 -25.33 1.19 -29.80
C SER A 394 -24.77 2.03 -30.94
N SER A 395 -23.58 2.61 -30.75
CA SER A 395 -22.67 3.03 -31.83
C SER A 395 -21.24 3.14 -31.33
N PHE A 396 -20.65 2.04 -30.82
CA PHE A 396 -19.20 1.99 -30.57
C PHE A 396 -18.62 0.71 -31.20
N ASN A 397 -18.39 0.80 -32.50
CA ASN A 397 -17.36 0.03 -33.18
C ASN A 397 -16.87 0.87 -34.36
N VAL A 398 -15.54 1.00 -34.44
CA VAL A 398 -14.75 1.51 -35.56
C VAL A 398 -14.71 3.04 -35.73
N ALA A 399 -13.68 3.66 -35.13
CA ALA A 399 -12.93 4.72 -35.80
C ALA A 399 -11.50 4.22 -36.00
N GLY A 400 -11.22 3.71 -37.20
CA GLY A 400 -9.88 3.39 -37.64
C GLY A 400 -9.12 4.68 -37.97
N LEU A 401 -8.05 4.94 -37.23
CA LEU A 401 -6.91 5.73 -37.70
C LEU A 401 -5.73 4.78 -37.89
N PRO A 402 -4.96 4.88 -38.99
CA PRO A 402 -3.87 3.97 -39.28
C PRO A 402 -2.64 4.35 -38.45
N SER A 403 -2.66 4.07 -37.15
CA SER A 403 -1.41 4.01 -36.40
C SER A 403 -0.73 2.71 -36.79
N SER A 404 0.41 2.82 -37.48
CA SER A 404 1.31 1.70 -37.82
C SER A 404 1.38 0.66 -36.68
N PRO A 405 1.30 -0.66 -36.96
CA PRO A 405 1.30 -1.70 -35.95
C PRO A 405 2.72 -1.85 -35.38
N LYS A 406 3.14 -0.92 -34.53
CA LYS A 406 4.35 -1.07 -33.73
C LYS A 406 4.01 -2.13 -32.69
N LYS A 407 4.71 -3.27 -32.75
CA LYS A 407 4.56 -4.43 -31.86
C LYS A 407 4.51 -3.98 -30.39
N ARG A 408 3.32 -3.72 -29.84
CA ARG A 408 3.14 -3.60 -28.39
C ARG A 408 3.61 -4.91 -27.78
N ILE A 409 4.52 -4.83 -26.82
CA ILE A 409 5.02 -6.01 -26.10
C ILE A 409 3.82 -6.66 -25.43
N ARG A 410 3.46 -7.87 -25.86
CA ARG A 410 2.36 -8.62 -25.26
C ARG A 410 2.80 -9.13 -23.90
N VAL A 411 2.33 -8.50 -22.83
CA VAL A 411 2.60 -8.94 -21.46
C VAL A 411 1.72 -10.14 -21.14
N GLU A 412 2.35 -11.26 -20.80
CA GLU A 412 1.67 -12.51 -20.42
C GLU A 412 0.84 -12.33 -19.14
N CYS A 413 -0.41 -12.77 -19.16
CA CYS A 413 -1.28 -12.76 -17.99
C CYS A 413 -1.07 -14.02 -17.14
N ARG A 414 -0.75 -13.81 -15.86
CA ARG A 414 -0.54 -14.86 -14.85
C ARG A 414 -1.56 -14.81 -13.72
N CYS A 415 -2.80 -14.40 -14.02
CA CYS A 415 -3.85 -14.26 -12.99
C CYS A 415 -4.33 -15.59 -12.39
N GLY A 416 -4.05 -16.73 -13.04
CA GLY A 416 -4.46 -18.05 -12.57
C GLY A 416 -5.95 -18.36 -12.74
N SER A 417 -6.72 -17.49 -13.39
CA SER A 417 -8.13 -17.76 -13.73
C SER A 417 -8.25 -18.82 -14.81
N ASP A 418 -9.22 -19.72 -14.69
CA ASP A 418 -9.57 -20.69 -15.75
C ASP A 418 -10.06 -19.98 -17.03
N LEU A 419 -10.62 -18.77 -16.89
CA LEU A 419 -11.09 -17.90 -17.97
C LEU A 419 -10.00 -16.89 -18.42
N CYS A 420 -8.72 -17.19 -18.18
CA CYS A 420 -7.62 -16.28 -18.48
C CYS A 420 -7.48 -16.01 -20.00
N ARG A 421 -7.48 -14.72 -20.38
CA ARG A 421 -7.30 -14.23 -21.76
C ARG A 421 -5.86 -14.28 -22.27
N LYS A 422 -4.94 -14.90 -21.51
CA LYS A 422 -3.50 -15.09 -21.80
C LYS A 422 -2.63 -13.84 -21.80
N TYR A 423 -3.19 -12.66 -22.07
CA TYR A 423 -2.47 -11.39 -22.08
C TYR A 423 -3.19 -10.32 -21.24
N LEU A 424 -2.43 -9.37 -20.69
CA LEU A 424 -2.99 -8.28 -19.88
C LEU A 424 -3.86 -7.33 -20.73
N PHE A 425 -3.39 -6.98 -21.92
CA PHE A 425 -4.01 -6.04 -22.87
C PHE A 425 -4.36 -6.69 -24.21
#